data_AF-A0A368KNP9-F1
#
_entry.id   AF-A0A368KNP9-F1
#
_cell.length_a   1.000
_cell.length_b   1.000
_cell.length_c   1.000
_cell.angle_alpha   90.00
_cell.angle_beta   90.00
_cell.angle_gamma   90.00
#
_symmetry.space_group_name_H-M   'P 1'
#
loop_
_entity.id
_entity.type
_entity.pdbx_description
1 polymer ?
#
loop_
_entity_poly.entity_id
_entity_poly.type
_entity_poly.pdbx_seq_one_letter_code
_entity_poly.pdbx_strand_id
1 'polypeptide(L)'
;MRRMNVAAAWPVEIEYPHMEEVEKGDFVLMWAKGKGIIGIGVADKNPFQILEAGASTQLWETGMKEEGESNGPQLEEWRIRISNWLFWDGNDPFAYKGQPRAFEAARLRDVEQFLRQVEDRLKRF
;
A
#
# COMPACT_ATOMS: atom_id res chain seq x y z
N MET A 1 1.76 14.39 -15.60
CA MET A 1 2.56 13.73 -14.55
C MET A 1 2.44 12.22 -14.72
N ARG A 2 3.56 11.47 -14.76
CA ARG A 2 3.50 10.00 -14.63
C ARG A 2 2.98 9.72 -13.22
N ARG A 3 1.83 9.06 -13.09
CA ARG A 3 1.39 8.53 -11.79
C ARG A 3 2.44 7.51 -11.35
N MET A 4 3.08 7.75 -10.21
CA MET A 4 3.98 6.78 -9.62
C MET A 4 3.14 5.62 -9.09
N ASN A 5 3.29 4.42 -9.66
CA ASN A 5 2.67 3.21 -9.13
C ASN A 5 3.54 2.70 -7.99
N VAL A 6 3.28 3.19 -6.78
CA VAL A 6 4.00 2.81 -5.57
C VAL A 6 3.01 2.54 -4.44
N ALA A 7 3.36 1.60 -3.58
CA ALA A 7 2.68 1.37 -2.31
C ALA A 7 3.59 1.91 -1.20
N ALA A 8 3.08 2.78 -0.33
CA ALA A 8 3.90 3.52 0.63
C ALA A 8 3.36 3.45 2.07
N ALA A 9 4.25 3.54 3.05
CA ALA A 9 3.95 3.69 4.47
C ALA A 9 4.94 4.64 5.15
N TRP A 10 4.50 5.26 6.25
CA TRP A 10 5.31 6.13 7.09
C TRP A 10 5.45 5.46 8.47
N PRO A 11 6.66 5.07 8.90
CA PRO A 11 6.88 4.53 10.24
C PRO A 11 6.77 5.68 11.24
N VAL A 12 5.64 5.79 11.93
CA VAL A 12 5.49 6.77 13.03
C VAL A 12 5.99 6.17 14.35
N GLU A 13 5.81 4.86 14.55
CA GLU A 13 6.14 4.16 15.81
C GLU A 13 6.52 2.66 15.63
N ILE A 14 6.37 2.12 14.41
CA ILE A 14 6.50 0.69 14.13
C ILE A 14 7.34 0.52 12.85
N GLU A 15 8.42 -0.26 12.94
CA GLU A 15 9.20 -0.71 11.78
C GLU A 15 8.45 -1.81 11.02
N TYR A 16 8.61 -1.86 9.70
CA TYR A 16 7.95 -2.84 8.83
C TYR A 16 8.96 -3.79 8.17
N PRO A 17 9.71 -4.62 8.93
CA PRO A 17 10.84 -5.41 8.42
C PRO A 17 10.48 -6.30 7.22
N HIS A 18 9.22 -6.72 7.12
CA HIS A 18 8.71 -7.51 6.00
C HIS A 18 8.68 -6.77 4.65
N MET A 19 8.75 -5.44 4.63
CA MET A 19 8.84 -4.67 3.39
C MET A 19 10.19 -4.87 2.69
N GLU A 20 11.25 -5.12 3.46
CA GLU A 20 12.59 -5.42 2.93
C GLU A 20 12.63 -6.80 2.28
N GLU A 21 11.74 -7.70 2.69
CA GLU A 21 11.63 -9.08 2.19
C GLU A 21 10.85 -9.18 0.87
N VAL A 22 10.24 -8.08 0.38
CA VAL A 22 9.42 -8.10 -0.83
C VAL A 22 10.31 -8.24 -2.07
N GLU A 23 10.06 -9.29 -2.86
CA GLU A 23 10.77 -9.56 -4.09
C GLU A 23 9.93 -9.18 -5.33
N LYS A 24 10.61 -9.13 -6.49
CA LYS A 24 9.94 -8.90 -7.77
C LYS A 24 8.88 -9.99 -8.01
N GLY A 25 7.67 -9.57 -8.32
CA GLY A 25 6.55 -10.47 -8.63
C GLY A 25 5.70 -10.83 -7.42
N ASP A 26 6.13 -10.45 -6.21
CA ASP A 26 5.31 -10.63 -5.02
C ASP A 26 4.06 -9.75 -5.08
N PHE A 27 3.00 -10.27 -4.45
CA PHE A 27 1.80 -9.50 -4.24
C PHE A 27 1.96 -8.62 -3.00
N VAL A 28 1.63 -7.34 -3.17
CA VAL A 28 1.69 -6.32 -2.13
C VAL A 28 0.27 -5.91 -1.80
N LEU A 29 -0.18 -6.19 -0.58
CA LEU A 29 -1.48 -5.74 -0.06
C LEU A 29 -1.28 -4.45 0.72
N MET A 30 -1.91 -3.37 0.29
CA MET A 30 -1.81 -2.07 0.95
C MET A 30 -2.99 -1.86 1.88
N TRP A 31 -2.69 -1.60 3.16
CA TRP A 31 -3.70 -1.43 4.20
C TRP A 31 -3.82 0.02 4.62
N ALA A 32 -5.06 0.47 4.82
CA ALA A 32 -5.36 1.72 5.50
C ALA A 32 -5.85 1.44 6.92
N LYS A 33 -5.20 2.06 7.92
CA LYS A 33 -5.53 1.92 9.35
C LYS A 33 -7.01 2.21 9.59
N GLY A 34 -7.71 1.27 10.25
CA GLY A 34 -9.13 1.38 10.56
C GLY A 34 -10.09 1.23 9.36
N LYS A 35 -9.57 1.01 8.15
CA LYS A 35 -10.37 0.87 6.91
C LYS A 35 -10.32 -0.54 6.34
N GLY A 36 -9.12 -1.11 6.16
CA GLY A 36 -8.92 -2.41 5.51
C GLY A 36 -7.97 -2.31 4.31
N ILE A 37 -8.07 -3.27 3.38
CA ILE A 37 -7.21 -3.32 2.19
C ILE A 37 -7.73 -2.33 1.14
N ILE A 38 -6.90 -1.37 0.75
CA ILE A 38 -7.21 -0.33 -0.24
C ILE A 38 -6.50 -0.56 -1.58
N GLY A 39 -5.56 -1.49 -1.65
CA GLY A 39 -4.89 -1.82 -2.90
C GLY A 39 -4.21 -3.18 -2.88
N ILE A 40 -4.14 -3.82 -4.05
CA ILE A 40 -3.31 -5.00 -4.29
C ILE A 40 -2.52 -4.79 -5.56
N GLY A 41 -1.20 -4.90 -5.44
CA GLY A 41 -0.26 -4.73 -6.54
C GLY A 41 0.73 -5.87 -6.68
N VAL A 42 1.48 -5.86 -7.78
CA VAL A 42 2.60 -6.78 -8.05
C VAL A 42 3.91 -6.00 -8.03
N ALA A 43 4.88 -6.42 -7.21
CA ALA A 43 6.15 -5.71 -7.04
C ALA A 43 7.03 -5.70 -8.31
N ASP A 44 7.73 -4.59 -8.56
CA ASP A 44 8.65 -4.41 -9.69
C ASP A 44 10.10 -4.91 -9.37
N LYS A 45 11.01 -4.87 -10.35
CA LYS A 45 12.38 -5.41 -10.31
C LYS A 45 13.32 -4.80 -9.23
N ASN A 46 12.95 -3.70 -8.59
CA ASN A 46 13.64 -3.11 -7.43
C ASN A 46 12.56 -2.50 -6.53
N PRO A 47 11.87 -3.32 -5.73
CA PRO A 47 10.61 -2.93 -5.13
C PRO A 47 10.83 -1.95 -3.97
N PHE A 48 11.62 -2.33 -2.96
CA PHE A 48 11.75 -1.59 -1.72
C PHE A 48 12.71 -0.40 -1.80
N GLN A 49 12.30 0.75 -1.25
CA GLN A 49 13.11 1.95 -1.07
C GLN A 49 12.71 2.66 0.22
N ILE A 50 13.70 3.18 0.95
CA ILE A 50 13.49 4.11 2.05
C ILE A 50 13.83 5.52 1.54
N LEU A 51 12.91 6.46 1.71
CA LEU A 51 13.11 7.87 1.42
C LEU A 51 13.18 8.66 2.72
N GLU A 52 14.27 9.41 2.88
CA GLU A 52 14.42 10.35 3.97
C GLU A 52 13.32 11.43 3.93
N ALA A 53 13.00 11.96 5.11
CA ALA A 53 12.10 13.09 5.28
C ALA A 53 12.48 14.25 4.34
N GLY A 54 11.54 14.65 3.48
CA GLY A 54 11.71 15.77 2.56
C GLY A 54 12.40 15.45 1.23
N ALA A 55 12.58 14.17 0.90
CA ALA A 55 12.93 13.77 -0.45
C ALA A 55 11.93 14.34 -1.47
N SER A 56 12.43 14.86 -2.60
CA SER A 56 11.60 15.57 -3.60
C SER A 56 10.53 14.70 -4.28
N THR A 57 10.69 13.39 -4.22
CA THR A 57 9.75 12.39 -4.77
C THR A 57 8.91 11.72 -3.69
N GLN A 58 9.01 12.18 -2.45
CA GLN A 58 8.23 11.66 -1.33
C GLN A 58 6.75 11.96 -1.53
N LEU A 59 5.92 10.98 -1.18
CA LEU A 59 4.49 11.15 -1.05
C LEU A 59 4.18 11.83 0.28
N TRP A 60 3.15 12.65 0.28
CA TRP A 60 2.60 13.20 1.51
C TRP A 60 1.67 12.15 2.10
N GLU A 61 1.68 11.99 3.42
CA GLU A 61 0.67 11.22 4.14
C GLU A 61 -0.70 11.92 3.99
N THR A 62 -1.39 11.65 2.88
CA THR A 62 -2.75 12.12 2.63
C THR A 62 -3.69 11.38 3.56
N GLY A 63 -3.94 11.98 4.73
CA GLY A 63 -4.77 11.41 5.77
C GLY A 63 -4.59 12.07 7.14
N MET A 64 -3.47 12.76 7.38
CA MET A 64 -3.23 13.49 8.63
C MET A 64 -3.74 14.93 8.63
N LYS A 65 -4.52 15.36 7.63
CA LYS A 65 -5.08 16.71 7.59
C LYS A 65 -6.53 16.76 7.17
N GLU A 66 -7.33 17.35 8.06
CA GLU A 66 -8.46 18.18 7.69
C GLU A 66 -8.02 19.11 6.55
N GLU A 67 -8.85 19.18 5.51
CA GLU A 67 -8.59 19.89 4.25
C GLU A 67 -8.04 21.31 4.51
N GLY A 68 -6.76 21.57 4.22
CA GLY A 68 -6.29 22.97 4.13
C GLY A 68 -4.83 23.27 4.47
N GLU A 69 -4.08 22.43 5.17
CA GLU A 69 -2.72 22.81 5.56
C GLU A 69 -1.64 21.95 4.87
N SER A 70 -0.80 22.53 4.01
CA SER A 70 0.24 21.78 3.28
C SER A 70 1.44 21.30 4.12
N ASN A 71 1.37 21.34 5.46
CA ASN A 71 2.54 21.22 6.35
C ASN A 71 2.38 20.12 7.43
N GLY A 72 2.09 18.88 7.06
CA GLY A 72 2.33 17.75 7.99
C GLY A 72 3.84 17.56 8.16
N PRO A 73 4.35 16.99 9.27
CA PRO A 73 5.76 16.64 9.33
C PRO A 73 6.09 15.69 8.17
N GLN A 74 7.12 16.01 7.39
CA GLN A 74 7.65 15.06 6.43
C GLN A 74 8.34 13.97 7.24
N LEU A 75 7.71 12.80 7.30
CA LEU A 75 8.26 11.61 7.92
C LEU A 75 9.06 10.83 6.91
N GLU A 76 9.91 9.91 7.35
CA GLU A 76 10.50 8.90 6.46
C GLU A 76 9.39 8.14 5.70
N GLU A 77 9.63 7.80 4.43
CA GLU A 77 8.67 7.01 3.64
C GLU A 77 9.31 5.70 3.19
N TRP A 78 8.64 4.60 3.52
CA TRP A 78 8.98 3.26 3.04
C TRP A 78 8.07 2.98 1.86
N ARG A 79 8.65 2.65 0.70
CA ARG A 79 7.87 2.43 -0.51
C ARG A 79 8.27 1.17 -1.24
N ILE A 80 7.27 0.54 -1.83
CA ILE A 80 7.41 -0.57 -2.76
C ILE A 80 6.92 -0.12 -4.14
N ARG A 81 7.78 -0.25 -5.16
CA ARG A 81 7.38 0.01 -6.55
C ARG A 81 6.47 -1.11 -7.06
N ILE A 82 5.33 -0.71 -7.61
CA ILE A 82 4.31 -1.61 -8.16
C ILE A 82 4.35 -1.58 -9.68
N SER A 83 4.52 -2.75 -10.28
CA SER A 83 4.49 -2.96 -11.72
C SER A 83 3.05 -2.98 -12.26
N ASN A 84 2.12 -3.58 -11.51
CA ASN A 84 0.71 -3.70 -11.88
C ASN A 84 -0.20 -3.63 -10.64
N TRP A 85 -1.23 -2.79 -10.67
CA TRP A 85 -2.29 -2.79 -9.66
C TRP A 85 -3.42 -3.70 -10.12
N LEU A 86 -3.73 -4.72 -9.32
CA LEU A 86 -4.90 -5.58 -9.52
C LEU A 86 -6.15 -4.99 -8.89
N PHE A 87 -5.97 -4.19 -7.83
CA PHE A 87 -7.04 -3.49 -7.13
C PHE A 87 -6.49 -2.18 -6.55
N TRP A 88 -7.28 -1.11 -6.62
CA TRP A 88 -7.02 0.16 -5.94
C TRP A 88 -8.32 0.92 -5.71
N ASP A 89 -8.79 0.96 -4.45
CA ASP A 89 -9.92 1.79 -4.04
C ASP A 89 -9.77 2.23 -2.57
N GLY A 90 -9.52 3.52 -2.38
CA GLY A 90 -9.42 4.13 -1.04
C GLY A 90 -10.76 4.51 -0.41
N ASN A 91 -11.83 4.56 -1.20
CA ASN A 91 -13.19 4.91 -0.75
C ASN A 91 -13.98 3.68 -0.35
N ASP A 92 -13.71 2.55 -1.00
CA ASP A 92 -14.36 1.27 -0.73
C ASP A 92 -13.35 0.16 -0.35
N PRO A 93 -12.69 0.29 0.81
CA PRO A 93 -11.71 -0.69 1.28
C PRO A 93 -12.36 -2.07 1.48
N PHE A 94 -11.60 -3.13 1.16
CA PHE A 94 -12.01 -4.47 1.54
C PHE A 94 -11.82 -4.68 3.04
N ALA A 95 -12.92 -5.01 3.72
CA ALA A 95 -12.89 -5.37 5.13
C ALA A 95 -12.02 -6.62 5.32
N TYR A 96 -10.93 -6.48 6.08
CA TYR A 96 -10.02 -7.57 6.40
C TYR A 96 -9.99 -7.78 7.91
N LYS A 97 -10.20 -9.02 8.35
CA LYS A 97 -10.17 -9.40 9.77
C LYS A 97 -8.76 -9.90 10.14
N GLY A 98 -7.87 -8.98 10.48
CA GLY A 98 -6.53 -9.27 10.99
C GLY A 98 -5.89 -8.03 11.60
N GLN A 99 -4.77 -8.18 12.31
CA GLN A 99 -4.02 -7.02 12.79
C GLN A 99 -3.47 -6.23 11.59
N PRO A 100 -3.58 -4.88 11.58
CA PRO A 100 -3.10 -4.06 10.48
C PRO A 100 -1.58 -4.14 10.39
N ARG A 101 -1.10 -4.93 9.42
CA ARG A 101 0.26 -4.83 8.88
C ARG A 101 0.17 -3.86 7.72
N ALA A 102 1.09 -2.90 7.59
CA ALA A 102 1.07 -1.95 6.47
C ALA A 102 1.12 -2.69 5.11
N PHE A 103 1.85 -3.81 5.10
CA PHE A 103 1.98 -4.73 3.98
C PHE A 103 2.08 -6.17 4.48
N GLU A 104 1.54 -7.10 3.71
CA GLU A 104 1.76 -8.53 3.89
C GLU A 104 2.18 -9.13 2.55
N ALA A 105 3.31 -9.85 2.53
CA ALA A 105 3.66 -10.74 1.44
C ALA A 105 2.69 -11.92 1.52
N ALA A 106 1.56 -11.82 0.81
CA ALA A 106 0.59 -12.89 0.78
C ALA A 106 1.07 -14.01 -0.14
N ARG A 107 0.99 -15.25 0.34
CA ARG A 107 1.23 -16.42 -0.52
C ARG A 107 0.14 -16.45 -1.59
N LEU A 108 0.48 -16.97 -2.77
CA LEU A 108 -0.40 -17.00 -3.95
C LEU A 108 -1.85 -17.42 -3.65
N ARG A 109 -2.05 -18.37 -2.72
CA ARG A 109 -3.40 -18.87 -2.32
C ARG A 109 -4.25 -17.83 -1.59
N ASP A 110 -3.65 -17.04 -0.71
CA ASP A 110 -4.38 -16.00 0.04
C ASP A 110 -4.79 -14.86 -0.91
N VAL A 111 -3.94 -14.59 -1.91
CA VAL A 111 -4.23 -13.64 -2.99
C VAL A 111 -5.30 -14.19 -3.93
N GLU A 112 -5.26 -15.46 -4.32
CA GLU A 112 -6.30 -16.07 -5.16
C GLU A 112 -7.68 -16.04 -4.48
N GLN A 113 -7.74 -16.35 -3.18
CA GLN A 113 -8.98 -16.25 -2.42
C GLN A 113 -9.49 -14.82 -2.35
N PHE A 114 -8.58 -13.85 -2.16
CA PHE A 114 -8.93 -12.43 -2.19
C PHE A 114 -9.41 -11.98 -3.58
N LEU A 115 -8.67 -12.30 -4.64
CA LEU A 115 -9.02 -11.95 -6.01
C LEU A 115 -10.38 -12.52 -6.43
N ARG A 116 -10.74 -13.73 -5.98
CA ARG A 116 -12.08 -14.27 -6.18
C ARG A 116 -13.16 -13.41 -5.51
N GLN A 117 -12.92 -12.94 -4.29
CA GLN A 117 -13.85 -12.03 -3.60
C GLN A 117 -13.97 -10.68 -4.31
N VAL A 118 -12.86 -10.17 -4.87
CA VAL A 118 -12.87 -8.95 -5.70
C VAL A 118 -13.70 -9.18 -6.97
N GLU A 119 -13.44 -10.26 -7.71
CA GLU A 119 -14.18 -10.59 -8.92
C GLU A 119 -15.68 -10.77 -8.66
N ASP A 120 -16.04 -11.47 -7.59
CA ASP A 120 -17.45 -11.71 -7.21
C ASP A 120 -18.16 -10.40 -6.83
N ARG A 121 -17.43 -9.41 -6.29
CA ARG A 121 -17.96 -8.08 -5.98
C ARG A 121 -18.13 -7.24 -7.25
N LEU A 122 -17.15 -7.26 -8.15
CA LEU A 122 -17.20 -6.50 -9.41
C LEU A 122 -18.29 -7.01 -10.36
N LYS A 123 -18.64 -8.30 -10.32
CA LYS A 123 -19.74 -8.89 -11.11
C LYS A 123 -21.15 -8.53 -10.63
N ARG A 124 -21.30 -7.89 -9.47
CA ARG A 124 -22.60 -7.51 -8.88
C ARG A 124 -23.07 -6.10 -9.28
N PHE A 125 -22.28 -5.39 -10.09
CA PHE A 125 -22.58 -4.10 -10.70
C PHE A 125 -22.60 -4.24 -12.22
#